data_AF-G7GAX6-F1
#
_entry.id   AF-G7GAX6-F1
#
_cell.length_a   1.000
_cell.length_b   1.000
_cell.length_c   1.000
_cell.angle_alpha   90.00
_cell.angle_beta   90.00
_cell.angle_gamma   90.00
#
_symmetry.space_group_name_H-M   'P 1'
#
loop_
_entity.id
_entity.type
_entity.pdbx_description
1 polymer ?
#
loop_
_entity_poly.entity_id
_entity_poly.type
_entity_poly.pdbx_seq_one_letter_code
_entity_poly.pdbx_strand_id
1 'polypeptide(L)'
;MDLNIEIEEFKTAWLSSGGHFKFYEYNPKFSKFEPTGFNSTLTQEELLSALVAVNTSWGMWQKAKQAKSDGVVIRASDIEYAISAGPESVKQLKEHLENVVAQKALERCHGNICKASNLIGINRGTLSKRHKRFIQKKVA
;
A
#
# COMPACT_ATOMS: atom_id res chain seq x y z
N MET A 1 12.11 -1.71 -9.34
CA MET A 1 12.80 -0.60 -8.66
C MET A 1 14.24 -0.69 -9.11
N ASP A 2 14.73 0.32 -9.82
CA ASP A 2 16.08 0.31 -10.41
C ASP A 2 17.05 1.01 -9.46
N LEU A 3 17.97 0.23 -8.90
CA LEU A 3 18.95 0.67 -7.90
C LEU A 3 19.83 1.83 -8.42
N ASN A 4 20.06 1.89 -9.73
CA ASN A 4 20.88 2.94 -10.33
C ASN A 4 20.19 4.31 -10.27
N ILE A 5 18.86 4.33 -10.37
CA ILE A 5 18.07 5.57 -10.30
C ILE A 5 18.11 6.14 -8.88
N GLU A 6 17.95 5.29 -7.86
CA GLU A 6 17.98 5.73 -6.45
C GLU A 6 19.37 6.24 -6.03
N ILE A 7 20.43 5.62 -6.55
CA ILE A 7 21.81 6.08 -6.32
C ILE A 7 22.00 7.49 -6.91
N GLU A 8 21.48 7.77 -8.10
CA GLU A 8 21.62 9.09 -8.74
C GLU A 8 20.75 10.16 -8.06
N GLU A 9 19.53 9.83 -7.62
CA GLU A 9 18.69 10.73 -6.83
C GLU A 9 19.35 11.11 -5.49
N PHE A 10 19.95 10.14 -4.81
CA PHE A 10 20.68 10.39 -3.57
C PHE A 10 21.94 11.22 -3.79
N LYS A 11 22.75 10.92 -4.82
CA LYS A 11 23.93 11.73 -5.17
C LYS A 11 23.54 13.18 -5.48
N THR A 12 22.42 13.38 -6.18
CA THR A 12 21.89 14.71 -6.49
C THR A 12 21.51 15.46 -5.20
N ALA A 13 20.82 14.79 -4.28
CA ALA A 13 20.47 15.35 -2.97
C ALA A 13 21.72 15.69 -2.12
N TRP A 14 22.75 14.82 -2.14
CA TRP A 14 24.04 15.03 -1.46
C TRP A 14 24.77 16.27 -1.99
N LEU A 15 24.90 16.38 -3.31
CA LEU A 15 25.56 17.53 -3.95
C LEU A 15 24.79 18.83 -3.71
N SER A 16 23.46 18.80 -3.76
CA SER A 16 22.62 19.98 -3.46
C SER A 16 22.74 20.47 -2.00
N SER A 17 23.17 19.59 -1.09
CA SER A 17 23.40 19.90 0.32
C SER A 17 24.85 20.31 0.62
N GLY A 18 25.67 20.53 -0.42
CA GLY A 18 27.09 20.89 -0.28
C GLY A 18 27.95 19.76 0.30
N GLY A 19 27.51 18.50 0.20
CA GLY A 19 28.23 17.35 0.75
C GLY A 19 28.14 17.20 2.27
N HIS A 20 27.19 17.88 2.91
CA HIS A 20 26.97 17.80 4.35
C HIS A 20 25.57 17.25 4.66
N PHE A 21 25.50 16.19 5.48
CA PHE A 21 24.24 15.78 6.09
C PHE A 21 24.04 16.47 7.43
N LYS A 22 22.84 17.02 7.61
CA LYS A 22 22.34 17.41 8.93
C LYS A 22 21.61 16.22 9.49
N PHE A 23 22.13 15.64 10.56
CA PHE A 23 21.47 14.57 11.29
C PHE A 23 20.34 15.18 12.13
N TYR A 24 19.18 14.52 12.14
CA TYR A 24 18.03 14.94 12.94
C TYR A 24 17.65 13.80 13.88
N GLU A 25 17.47 14.11 15.16
CA GLU A 25 16.92 13.20 16.15
C GLU A 25 15.48 13.56 16.47
N TYR A 26 14.66 12.55 16.73
CA TYR A 26 13.30 12.77 17.18
C TYR A 26 13.31 13.21 18.64
N ASN A 27 12.85 14.42 18.92
CA ASN A 27 12.67 14.92 20.29
C ASN A 27 11.26 14.55 20.79
N PRO A 28 11.10 13.54 21.67
CA PRO A 28 9.79 13.09 22.11
C PRO A 28 9.05 14.13 22.96
N LYS A 29 9.77 15.09 23.56
CA LYS A 29 9.19 16.16 24.38
C LYS A 29 8.43 17.20 23.55
N PHE A 30 8.87 17.43 22.31
CA PHE A 30 8.28 18.42 21.41
C PHE A 30 7.64 17.82 20.16
N SER A 31 7.61 16.49 20.06
CA SER A 31 7.06 15.73 18.94
C SER A 31 7.55 16.22 17.56
N LYS A 32 8.82 16.60 17.47
CA LYS A 32 9.44 17.11 16.25
C LYS A 32 10.87 16.58 16.11
N PHE A 33 11.36 16.55 14.88
CA PHE A 33 12.75 16.24 14.58
C PHE A 33 13.61 17.50 14.71
N GLU A 34 14.68 17.42 15.51
CA GLU A 34 15.61 18.54 15.75
C GLU A 34 17.01 18.18 15.22
N PRO A 35 17.75 19.13 14.63
CA PRO A 35 19.10 18.87 14.15
C PRO A 35 20.03 18.60 15.33
N THR A 36 20.84 17.54 15.25
CA THR A 36 21.74 17.10 16.34
C THR A 36 23.00 17.96 16.48
N GLY A 37 23.19 18.94 15.59
CA GLY A 37 24.39 19.80 15.57
C GLY A 37 25.64 19.14 15.00
N PHE A 38 25.56 17.87 14.61
CA PHE A 38 26.67 17.13 14.01
C PHE A 38 26.81 17.48 12.52
N ASN A 39 27.90 18.15 12.16
CA ASN A 39 28.28 18.44 10.78
C ASN A 39 29.64 17.77 10.50
N SER A 40 29.63 16.66 9.77
CA SER A 40 30.85 16.01 9.28
C SER A 40 30.64 15.53 7.85
N THR A 41 31.72 15.47 7.07
CA THR A 41 31.75 14.73 5.81
C THR A 41 31.83 13.25 6.13
N LEU A 42 30.81 12.48 5.74
CA LEU A 42 30.83 11.03 5.86
C LEU A 42 31.96 10.47 4.99
N THR A 43 32.71 9.53 5.53
CA THR A 43 33.57 8.65 4.74
C THR A 43 32.72 7.81 3.78
N GLN A 44 33.35 7.25 2.75
CA GLN A 44 32.64 6.43 1.76
C GLN A 44 31.92 5.22 2.39
N GLU A 45 32.49 4.65 3.45
CA GLU A 45 31.92 3.53 4.19
C GLU A 45 30.70 3.95 5.04
N GLU A 46 30.77 5.10 5.70
CA GLU A 46 29.65 5.69 6.43
C GLU A 46 28.50 6.10 5.48
N LEU A 47 28.83 6.59 4.28
CA LEU A 47 27.86 6.92 3.24
C LEU A 47 27.11 5.68 2.76
N LEU A 48 27.83 4.58 2.48
CA LEU A 48 27.27 3.29 2.10
C LEU A 48 26.36 2.73 3.21
N SER A 49 26.82 2.79 4.46
CA SER A 49 26.04 2.34 5.62
C SER A 49 24.75 3.15 5.79
N ALA A 50 24.83 4.49 5.67
CA ALA A 50 23.67 5.37 5.74
C ALA A 50 22.67 5.10 4.60
N LEU A 51 23.16 4.92 3.37
CA LEU A 51 22.34 4.54 2.21
C LEU A 51 21.60 3.22 2.43
N VAL A 52 22.31 2.19 2.89
CA VAL A 52 21.72 0.88 3.19
C VAL A 52 20.66 0.99 4.29
N ALA A 53 20.92 1.76 5.35
CA ALA A 53 19.97 1.97 6.44
C ALA A 53 18.70 2.70 5.98
N VAL A 54 18.84 3.77 5.18
CA VAL A 54 17.71 4.52 4.62
C VAL A 54 16.89 3.65 3.67
N ASN A 55 17.53 2.94 2.74
CA ASN A 55 16.84 2.06 1.79
C ASN A 55 16.14 0.90 2.48
N THR A 56 16.76 0.30 3.50
CA THR A 56 16.15 -0.77 4.30
C THR A 56 14.93 -0.24 5.05
N SER A 57 15.04 0.93 5.69
CA SER A 57 13.93 1.56 6.42
C SER A 57 12.78 1.94 5.50
N TRP A 58 13.08 2.46 4.30
CA TRP A 58 12.09 2.75 3.27
C TRP A 58 11.41 1.49 2.75
N GLY A 59 12.17 0.43 2.46
CA GLY A 59 11.63 -0.86 2.04
C GLY A 59 10.74 -1.50 3.11
N MET A 60 11.13 -1.39 4.39
CA MET A 60 10.31 -1.83 5.53
C MET A 60 9.03 -0.98 5.66
N TRP A 61 9.12 0.34 5.48
CA TRP A 61 7.96 1.23 5.47
C TRP A 61 7.01 0.94 4.29
N GLN A 62 7.54 0.71 3.09
CA GLN A 62 6.74 0.31 1.92
C GLN A 62 6.04 -1.01 2.17
N LYS A 63 6.74 -2.02 2.71
CA LYS A 63 6.14 -3.30 3.12
C LYS A 63 5.07 -3.10 4.20
N ALA A 64 5.30 -2.24 5.19
CA ALA A 64 4.32 -1.92 6.23
C ALA A 64 3.10 -1.15 5.67
N LYS A 65 3.32 -0.28 4.67
CA LYS A 65 2.26 0.45 3.95
C LYS A 65 1.45 -0.49 3.05
N GLN A 66 2.11 -1.42 2.37
CA GLN A 66 1.47 -2.49 1.59
C GLN A 66 0.73 -3.48 2.49
N ALA A 67 1.29 -3.83 3.65
CA ALA A 67 0.62 -4.64 4.67
C ALA A 67 -0.58 -3.92 5.30
N LYS A 68 -0.57 -2.58 5.33
CA LYS A 68 -1.75 -1.77 5.70
C LYS A 68 -2.78 -1.65 4.56
N SER A 69 -2.41 -1.95 3.31
CA SER A 69 -3.36 -2.03 2.20
C SER A 69 -3.81 -3.48 2.00
N ASP A 70 -4.58 -3.98 2.97
CA ASP A 70 -5.40 -5.19 2.83
C ASP A 70 -6.65 -4.89 1.94
N GLY A 71 -6.45 -4.04 0.95
CA GLY A 71 -7.46 -3.45 0.09
C GLY A 71 -7.27 -3.90 -1.34
N VAL A 72 -8.35 -4.27 -1.99
CA VAL A 72 -8.37 -4.55 -3.43
C VAL A 72 -8.12 -3.23 -4.17
N VAL A 73 -6.93 -3.10 -4.77
CA VAL A 73 -6.56 -1.96 -5.63
C VAL A 73 -6.69 -2.39 -7.07
N ILE A 74 -7.70 -1.87 -7.76
CA ILE A 74 -7.86 -2.07 -9.21
C ILE A 74 -7.29 -0.86 -9.92
N ARG A 75 -6.31 -1.10 -10.79
CA ARG A 75 -5.65 -0.08 -11.60
C ARG A 75 -6.24 -0.07 -13.01
N ALA A 76 -6.04 1.03 -13.73
CA ALA A 76 -6.43 1.12 -15.14
C ALA A 76 -5.81 -0.02 -15.98
N SER A 77 -4.55 -0.38 -15.71
CA SER A 77 -3.86 -1.50 -16.35
C SER A 77 -4.56 -2.84 -16.19
N ASP A 78 -5.22 -3.08 -15.05
CA ASP A 78 -5.91 -4.35 -14.79
C ASP A 78 -7.20 -4.45 -15.61
N ILE A 79 -7.85 -3.31 -15.86
CA ILE A 79 -9.03 -3.20 -16.71
C ILE A 79 -8.63 -3.42 -18.18
N GLU A 80 -7.56 -2.76 -18.64
CA GLU A 80 -7.01 -2.92 -19.99
C GLU A 80 -6.56 -4.37 -20.26
N TYR A 81 -5.91 -4.98 -19.27
CA TYR A 81 -5.55 -6.40 -19.33
C TYR A 81 -6.80 -7.29 -19.42
N ALA A 82 -7.82 -7.06 -18.58
CA ALA A 82 -9.03 -7.85 -18.61
C ALA A 82 -9.77 -7.74 -19.96
N ILE A 83 -9.82 -6.54 -20.55
CA ILE A 83 -10.42 -6.30 -21.87
C ILE A 83 -9.63 -7.04 -22.96
N SER A 84 -8.30 -6.99 -22.92
CA SER A 84 -7.44 -7.64 -23.92
C SER A 84 -7.40 -9.16 -23.80
N ALA A 85 -7.50 -9.71 -22.59
CA ALA A 85 -7.55 -11.15 -22.33
C ALA A 85 -8.89 -11.80 -22.73
N GLY A 86 -9.96 -11.01 -22.84
CA GLY A 86 -11.25 -11.44 -23.38
C GLY A 86 -12.41 -11.43 -22.38
N PRO A 87 -13.62 -11.84 -22.82
CA PRO A 87 -14.86 -11.61 -22.09
C PRO A 87 -14.94 -12.32 -20.73
N GLU A 88 -14.31 -13.48 -20.59
CA GLU A 88 -14.31 -14.22 -19.32
C GLU A 88 -13.47 -13.49 -18.25
N SER A 89 -12.33 -12.91 -18.63
CA SER A 89 -11.50 -12.10 -17.72
C SER A 89 -12.22 -10.85 -17.25
N VAL A 90 -12.97 -10.18 -18.14
CA VAL A 90 -13.83 -9.04 -17.78
C VAL A 90 -14.92 -9.45 -16.78
N LYS A 91 -15.54 -10.62 -16.99
CA LYS A 91 -16.55 -11.16 -16.09
C LYS A 91 -15.97 -11.47 -14.70
N GLN A 92 -14.81 -12.10 -14.65
CA GLN A 92 -14.11 -12.39 -13.40
C GLN A 92 -13.75 -11.11 -12.63
N LEU A 93 -13.31 -10.06 -13.33
CA LEU A 93 -13.02 -8.76 -12.72
C LEU A 93 -14.28 -8.13 -12.10
N LYS A 94 -15.41 -8.15 -12.82
CA LYS A 94 -16.69 -7.65 -12.31
C LYS A 94 -17.17 -8.45 -11.10
N GLU A 95 -17.13 -9.77 -11.17
CA GLU A 95 -17.52 -10.64 -10.05
C GLU A 95 -16.64 -10.39 -8.82
N HIS A 96 -15.33 -10.21 -9.00
CA HIS A 96 -14.41 -9.90 -7.91
C HIS A 96 -14.80 -8.58 -7.23
N LEU A 97 -14.97 -7.50 -8.00
CA LEU A 97 -15.41 -6.20 -7.49
C LEU A 97 -16.71 -6.29 -6.70
N GLU A 98 -17.70 -6.97 -7.28
CA GLU A 98 -19.00 -7.16 -6.68
C GLU A 98 -18.94 -7.93 -5.35
N ASN A 99 -18.06 -8.92 -5.24
CA ASN A 99 -17.83 -9.67 -4.01
C ASN A 99 -17.15 -8.83 -2.95
N VAL A 100 -16.15 -8.02 -3.33
CA VAL A 100 -15.43 -7.12 -2.41
C VAL A 100 -16.39 -6.08 -1.84
N VAL A 101 -17.22 -5.45 -2.69
CA VAL A 101 -18.23 -4.48 -2.26
C VAL A 101 -19.23 -5.13 -1.29
N ALA A 102 -19.72 -6.33 -1.61
CA ALA A 102 -20.63 -7.07 -0.74
C ALA A 102 -19.99 -7.41 0.62
N GLN A 103 -18.73 -7.81 0.64
CA GLN A 103 -18.00 -8.10 1.87
C GLN A 103 -17.83 -6.85 2.72
N LYS A 104 -17.36 -5.74 2.14
CA LYS A 104 -17.17 -4.48 2.88
C LYS A 104 -18.48 -3.90 3.40
N ALA A 105 -19.58 -4.06 2.65
CA ALA A 105 -20.91 -3.69 3.13
C ALA A 105 -21.35 -4.53 4.35
N LEU A 106 -21.10 -5.84 4.33
CA LEU A 106 -21.39 -6.71 5.47
C LEU A 106 -20.51 -6.39 6.69
N GLU A 107 -19.21 -6.14 6.49
CA GLU A 107 -18.29 -5.72 7.56
C GLU A 107 -18.78 -4.42 8.21
N ARG A 108 -19.14 -3.41 7.40
CA ARG A 108 -19.65 -2.12 7.88
C ARG A 108 -20.99 -2.22 8.60
N CYS A 109 -21.79 -3.22 8.28
CA CYS A 109 -23.09 -3.48 8.91
C CYS A 109 -23.04 -4.58 9.98
N HIS A 110 -21.85 -5.01 10.42
CA HIS A 110 -21.65 -6.07 11.41
C HIS A 110 -22.41 -7.37 11.07
N GLY A 111 -22.40 -7.77 9.80
CA GLY A 111 -23.07 -8.97 9.31
C GLY A 111 -24.58 -8.83 9.09
N ASN A 112 -25.18 -7.65 9.31
CA ASN A 112 -26.61 -7.44 9.05
C ASN A 112 -26.88 -7.36 7.54
N ILE A 113 -27.36 -8.46 6.96
CA ILE A 113 -27.62 -8.60 5.53
C ILE A 113 -28.65 -7.59 5.03
N CYS A 114 -29.70 -7.28 5.80
CA CYS A 114 -30.76 -6.35 5.39
C CYS A 114 -30.23 -4.92 5.27
N LYS A 115 -29.45 -4.47 6.27
CA LYS A 115 -28.81 -3.16 6.24
C LYS A 115 -27.76 -3.07 5.13
N ALA A 116 -26.92 -4.10 4.99
CA ALA A 116 -25.90 -4.15 3.95
C ALA A 116 -26.51 -4.16 2.54
N SER A 117 -27.61 -4.90 2.32
CA SER A 117 -28.28 -4.96 1.03
C SER A 117 -28.91 -3.62 0.64
N ASN A 118 -29.50 -2.91 1.61
CA ASN A 118 -30.03 -1.57 1.39
C ASN A 118 -28.91 -0.55 1.12
N LEU A 119 -27.76 -0.69 1.79
CA LEU A 119 -26.62 0.21 1.62
C LEU A 119 -26.02 0.17 0.21
N ILE A 120 -25.95 -1.02 -0.40
CA ILE A 120 -25.36 -1.21 -1.74
C ILE A 120 -26.42 -1.38 -2.84
N GLY A 121 -27.70 -1.24 -2.52
CA GLY A 121 -28.79 -1.26 -3.50
C GLY A 121 -29.04 -2.61 -4.17
N ILE A 122 -28.79 -3.74 -3.49
CA ILE A 122 -29.04 -5.08 -4.05
C ILE A 122 -30.11 -5.85 -3.28
N ASN A 123 -30.72 -6.85 -3.91
CA ASN A 123 -31.68 -7.72 -3.25
C ASN A 123 -31.00 -8.53 -2.12
N ARG A 124 -31.63 -8.60 -0.95
CA ARG A 124 -31.20 -9.40 0.22
C ARG A 124 -30.85 -10.84 -0.14
N GLY A 125 -31.65 -11.48 -0.98
CA GLY A 125 -31.44 -12.86 -1.43
C GLY A 125 -30.16 -13.02 -2.25
N THR A 126 -29.85 -12.06 -3.11
CA THR A 126 -28.63 -12.03 -3.91
C THR A 126 -27.40 -11.86 -3.03
N LEU A 127 -27.44 -10.93 -2.06
CA LEU A 127 -26.37 -10.75 -1.08
C LEU A 127 -26.13 -12.02 -0.25
N SER A 128 -27.21 -12.65 0.21
CA SER A 128 -27.15 -13.90 0.99
C SER A 128 -26.49 -15.04 0.22
N LYS A 129 -26.84 -15.23 -1.06
CA LYS A 129 -26.22 -16.25 -1.93
C LYS A 129 -24.72 -15.99 -2.12
N ARG A 130 -24.33 -14.74 -2.36
CA ARG A 130 -22.91 -14.34 -2.50
C ARG A 130 -22.13 -14.59 -1.21
N HIS A 131 -22.70 -14.22 -0.07
CA HIS A 131 -22.06 -14.45 1.23
C HIS A 131 -21.85 -15.94 1.52
N LYS A 132 -22.84 -16.80 1.24
CA LYS A 132 -22.70 -18.26 1.38
C LYS A 132 -21.58 -18.83 0.50
N ARG A 133 -21.51 -18.42 -0.77
CA ARG A 133 -20.43 -18.85 -1.69
C ARG A 133 -19.05 -18.42 -1.18
N PHE A 134 -18.95 -17.22 -0.61
CA PHE A 134 -17.70 -16.73 -0.03
C PHE A 134 -17.26 -17.55 1.19
N ILE A 135 -18.18 -17.82 2.13
CA ILE A 135 -17.89 -18.65 3.31
C ILE A 135 -17.40 -20.04 2.86
N GLN A 136 -18.08 -20.66 1.89
CA GLN A 136 -17.68 -21.97 1.35
C GLN A 136 -16.28 -21.95 0.75
N LYS A 137 -15.92 -20.92 -0.02
CA LYS A 137 -14.57 -20.75 -0.59
C LYS A 137 -13.48 -20.51 0.45
N LYS A 138 -13.82 -20.04 1.65
CA LYS A 138 -12.85 -19.75 2.72
C LYS A 138 -12.57 -20.97 3.61
N VAL A 139 -13.45 -21.98 3.56
CA VAL A 139 -13.37 -23.23 4.34
C VAL A 139 -12.79 -24.38 3.51
N ALA A 140 -12.86 -24.29 2.17
CA ALA A 140 -12.20 -25.19 1.23
C ALA A 140 -10.74 -24.80 1.02
#